data_AF-Q59GE9-F1
#
_entry.id   AF-Q59GE9-F1
#
_cell.length_a   1.000
_cell.length_b   1.000
_cell.length_c   1.000
_cell.angle_alpha   90.00
_cell.angle_beta   90.00
_cell.angle_gamma   90.00
#
_symmetry.space_group_name_H-M   'P 1'
#
loop_
_entity.id
_entity.type
_entity.pdbx_description
1 polymer ?
#
loop_
_entity_poly.entity_id
_entity_poly.type
_entity_poly.pdbx_seq_one_letter_code
_entity_poly.pdbx_strand_id
1 'polypeptide(L)'
;LQAEGKRRPPDLKSGGGLVQLGALALCRLRARALAEVGWHVGRVDLTVSFPVADPPPNLPYFVRRSRMHNIPVYKDITHGNRQMTVIRKVEGDIWALQKDVEDFLSPLLGKTPVTQVNEVTGTLRIKGYFDQELKAWLLEKGF
;
A
#
# COMPACT_ATOMS: atom_id res chain seq x y z
N LEU A 1 -33.87 27.64 51.58
CA LEU A 1 -33.21 28.79 52.25
C LEU A 1 -31.86 28.34 52.80
N GLN A 2 -30.80 28.45 52.02
CA GLN A 2 -29.45 28.70 52.55
C GLN A 2 -28.66 29.41 51.44
N ALA A 3 -28.09 30.55 51.82
CA ALA A 3 -27.51 31.56 50.96
C ALA A 3 -25.99 31.37 50.73
N GLU A 4 -25.55 31.94 49.61
CA GLU A 4 -24.25 32.55 49.24
C GLU A 4 -22.99 32.36 50.09
N GLY A 5 -21.83 32.25 49.41
CA GLY A 5 -20.51 32.39 50.06
C GLY A 5 -19.28 32.32 49.14
N LYS A 6 -19.20 33.20 48.15
CA LYS A 6 -18.09 33.46 47.21
C LYS A 6 -16.79 33.88 47.96
N ARG A 7 -15.60 33.42 47.53
CA ARG A 7 -14.44 34.26 47.06
C ARG A 7 -13.11 33.50 46.98
N ARG A 8 -12.43 33.68 45.83
CA ARG A 8 -11.06 33.26 45.50
C ARG A 8 -10.03 34.24 46.12
N PRO A 9 -8.82 33.80 46.46
CA PRO A 9 -7.69 34.70 46.70
C PRO A 9 -6.93 35.08 45.40
N PRO A 10 -6.19 36.20 45.42
CA PRO A 10 -5.80 36.96 44.21
C PRO A 10 -4.40 36.68 43.64
N ASP A 11 -4.27 37.06 42.36
CA ASP A 11 -3.05 37.17 41.55
C ASP A 11 -1.98 38.12 42.12
N LEU A 12 -0.71 37.72 41.97
CA LEU A 12 0.46 38.59 42.12
C LEU A 12 1.09 38.82 40.72
N LYS A 13 1.01 40.06 40.22
CA LYS A 13 1.78 40.57 39.09
C LYS A 13 3.13 41.10 39.59
N SER A 14 4.21 40.98 38.81
CA SER A 14 5.11 42.09 38.43
C SER A 14 6.41 41.59 37.78
N GLY A 15 6.86 42.33 36.76
CA GLY A 15 8.17 42.24 36.10
C GLY A 15 8.06 41.59 34.71
N GLY A 16 8.05 42.31 33.60
CA GLY A 16 8.70 43.56 33.28
C GLY A 16 9.44 43.32 31.96
N GLY A 17 8.88 43.84 30.87
CA GLY A 17 9.36 43.56 29.52
C GLY A 17 10.65 44.29 29.16
N LEU A 18 11.33 43.76 28.14
CA LEU A 18 11.98 44.60 27.16
C LEU A 18 11.76 44.03 25.77
N VAL A 19 11.03 44.83 25.00
CA VAL A 19 10.78 44.75 23.57
C VAL A 19 12.05 45.24 22.86
N GLN A 20 12.46 44.63 21.75
CA GLN A 20 12.75 45.37 20.50
C GLN A 20 13.10 44.43 19.33
N LEU A 21 12.19 44.44 18.34
CA LEU A 21 12.40 44.55 16.89
C LEU A 21 13.38 43.61 16.14
N GLY A 22 12.80 42.87 15.19
CA GLY A 22 13.46 42.32 14.02
C GLY A 22 12.41 41.72 13.07
N ALA A 23 11.59 42.59 12.46
CA ALA A 23 11.70 42.95 11.06
C ALA A 23 11.17 41.87 10.09
N LEU A 24 10.00 42.18 9.52
CA LEU A 24 9.40 41.54 8.38
C LEU A 24 10.35 41.52 7.17
N ALA A 25 10.25 40.42 6.41
CA ALA A 25 10.48 40.32 4.98
C ALA A 25 11.94 40.40 4.47
N LEU A 26 12.46 39.27 3.96
CA LEU A 26 12.61 38.98 2.53
C LEU A 26 13.50 37.73 2.30
N CYS A 27 13.31 37.11 1.13
CA CYS A 27 14.22 36.17 0.46
C CYS A 27 14.24 34.70 0.91
N ARG A 28 13.29 33.97 0.32
CA ARG A 28 13.49 32.65 -0.31
C ARG A 28 14.96 32.38 -0.66
N LEU A 29 15.58 31.38 -0.05
CA LEU A 29 16.84 30.81 -0.53
C LEU A 29 16.78 29.27 -0.51
N ARG A 30 16.41 28.73 -1.68
CA ARG A 30 16.87 27.46 -2.29
C ARG A 30 16.87 26.23 -1.36
N ALA A 31 15.83 25.38 -1.32
CA ALA A 31 15.43 24.48 -2.41
C ALA A 31 16.60 24.08 -3.34
N ARG A 32 17.39 23.07 -2.94
CA ARG A 32 18.16 22.17 -3.82
C ARG A 32 18.90 21.10 -3.01
N ALA A 33 18.88 19.87 -3.54
CA ALA A 33 19.57 18.66 -3.08
C ALA A 33 18.96 18.03 -1.80
N LEU A 34 18.24 16.91 -1.84
CA LEU A 34 18.52 15.66 -2.56
C LEU A 34 17.21 15.06 -3.10
N ALA A 35 16.88 15.41 -4.34
CA ALA A 35 15.96 14.63 -5.19
C ALA A 35 16.82 13.81 -6.16
N GLU A 36 17.68 12.96 -5.60
CA GLU A 36 18.64 12.12 -6.30
C GLU A 36 18.47 10.65 -5.88
N VAL A 37 17.22 10.23 -5.72
CA VAL A 37 16.80 8.89 -6.14
C VAL A 37 15.57 9.11 -6.99
N GLY A 38 15.83 9.31 -8.28
CA GLY A 38 14.82 9.43 -9.29
C GLY A 38 13.83 8.29 -9.08
N TRP A 39 12.56 8.67 -8.89
CA TRP A 39 11.45 7.77 -9.08
C TRP A 39 11.48 7.32 -10.54
N HIS A 40 12.36 6.37 -10.87
CA HIS A 40 12.16 5.44 -11.99
C HIS A 40 11.14 4.41 -11.55
N VAL A 41 10.01 4.85 -11.00
CA VAL A 41 8.80 4.05 -11.01
C VAL A 41 8.24 4.30 -12.41
N GLY A 42 8.61 3.41 -13.33
CA GLY A 42 7.98 3.32 -14.62
C GLY A 42 6.48 3.39 -14.39
N ARG A 43 5.86 4.46 -14.90
CA ARG A 43 4.42 4.61 -14.92
C ARG A 43 3.88 3.46 -15.79
N VAL A 44 3.55 2.34 -15.16
CA VAL A 44 2.79 1.26 -15.78
C VAL A 44 1.40 1.82 -16.05
N ASP A 45 1.22 2.40 -17.23
CA ASP A 45 -0.10 2.74 -17.75
C ASP A 45 -0.90 1.44 -17.85
N LEU A 46 -1.88 1.27 -16.94
CA LEU A 46 -2.72 0.07 -16.82
C LEU A 46 -3.62 -0.20 -18.05
N THR A 47 -3.52 0.65 -19.09
CA THR A 47 -4.21 0.55 -20.38
C THR A 47 -3.34 0.01 -21.52
N VAL A 48 -2.02 -0.12 -21.33
CA VAL A 48 -1.13 -0.74 -22.32
C VAL A 48 -0.95 -2.22 -21.98
N SER A 49 -1.34 -3.10 -22.90
CA SER A 49 -1.09 -4.53 -22.77
C SER A 49 0.42 -4.79 -22.83
N PHE A 50 1.07 -4.89 -21.68
CA PHE A 50 2.46 -5.33 -21.60
C PHE A 50 2.55 -6.78 -22.10
N PRO A 51 3.40 -7.08 -23.10
CA PRO A 51 3.61 -8.45 -23.55
C PRO A 51 4.25 -9.27 -22.42
N VAL A 52 3.89 -10.55 -22.32
CA VAL A 52 4.53 -11.49 -21.39
C VAL A 52 6.02 -11.53 -21.72
N ALA A 53 6.88 -11.56 -20.70
CA ALA A 53 8.31 -11.63 -20.93
C ALA A 53 8.68 -12.99 -21.56
N ASP A 54 9.34 -12.95 -22.71
CA ASP A 54 9.92 -14.11 -23.37
C ASP A 54 11.44 -14.09 -23.13
N PRO A 55 12.06 -15.13 -22.54
CA PRO A 55 11.51 -16.42 -22.13
C PRO A 55 10.75 -16.37 -20.80
N PRO A 56 9.85 -17.33 -20.53
CA PRO A 56 9.14 -17.39 -19.26
C PRO A 56 10.12 -17.51 -18.09
N PRO A 57 9.84 -16.84 -16.96
CA PRO A 57 10.71 -16.90 -15.79
C PRO A 57 10.82 -18.34 -15.31
N ASN A 58 12.04 -18.78 -14.97
CA ASN A 58 12.31 -20.11 -14.44
C ASN A 58 11.89 -20.20 -12.96
N LEU A 59 10.59 -20.05 -12.72
CA LEU A 59 9.95 -20.12 -11.41
C LEU A 59 9.14 -21.41 -11.31
N PRO A 60 8.94 -21.96 -10.10
CA PRO A 60 8.19 -23.20 -9.89
C PRO A 60 6.68 -23.03 -10.15
N TYR A 61 6.21 -21.80 -10.36
CA TYR A 61 4.84 -21.47 -10.69
C TYR A 61 4.78 -20.46 -11.84
N PHE A 62 3.65 -20.48 -12.54
CA PHE A 62 3.35 -19.58 -13.65
C PHE A 62 1.91 -19.09 -13.57
N VAL A 63 1.69 -17.79 -13.72
CA VAL A 63 0.34 -17.20 -13.72
C VAL A 63 -0.08 -16.92 -15.16
N ARG A 64 -1.07 -17.65 -15.67
CA ARG A 64 -1.53 -17.43 -17.06
C ARG A 64 -2.39 -16.17 -17.17
N ARG A 65 -2.11 -15.36 -18.19
CA ARG A 65 -2.98 -14.25 -18.59
C ARG A 65 -4.40 -14.71 -18.97
N SER A 66 -5.36 -13.81 -18.83
CA SER A 66 -6.72 -14.03 -19.30
C SER A 66 -6.79 -14.06 -20.84
N ARG A 67 -7.94 -14.46 -21.40
CA ARG A 67 -8.17 -14.38 -22.86
C ARG A 67 -8.02 -12.94 -23.38
N MET A 68 -8.30 -11.95 -22.53
CA MET A 68 -8.15 -10.52 -22.83
C MET A 68 -6.77 -9.98 -22.43
N HIS A 69 -5.77 -10.85 -22.25
CA HIS A 69 -4.39 -10.51 -21.87
C HIS A 69 -4.21 -9.82 -20.50
N ASN A 70 -5.28 -9.67 -19.72
CA ASN A 70 -5.23 -9.10 -18.37
C ASN A 70 -4.65 -10.08 -17.33
N ILE A 71 -4.00 -9.54 -16.29
CA ILE A 71 -3.61 -10.29 -15.09
C ILE A 71 -4.87 -10.86 -14.40
N PRO A 72 -4.90 -12.16 -14.05
CA PRO A 72 -6.05 -12.82 -13.43
C PRO A 72 -6.18 -12.53 -11.91
N VAL A 73 -6.09 -11.24 -11.52
CA VAL A 73 -6.29 -10.76 -10.14
C VAL A 73 -7.61 -10.00 -10.06
N TYR A 74 -8.52 -10.50 -9.23
CA TYR A 74 -9.87 -9.96 -9.09
C TYR A 74 -10.26 -9.72 -7.63
N LYS A 75 -11.17 -8.78 -7.39
CA LYS A 75 -11.83 -8.59 -6.09
C LYS A 75 -13.05 -9.50 -6.03
N ASP A 76 -13.21 -10.21 -4.91
CA ASP A 76 -14.38 -11.03 -4.59
C ASP A 76 -15.04 -10.47 -3.32
N ILE A 77 -16.33 -10.15 -3.43
CA ILE A 77 -17.15 -9.56 -2.35
C ILE A 77 -18.34 -10.48 -2.12
N THR A 78 -18.19 -11.46 -1.24
CA THR A 78 -19.18 -12.55 -1.13
C THR A 78 -20.36 -12.23 -0.20
N HIS A 79 -20.19 -11.34 0.79
CA HIS A 79 -21.24 -10.97 1.76
C HIS A 79 -21.19 -9.50 2.18
N GLY A 80 -21.00 -8.58 1.23
CA GLY A 80 -20.96 -7.13 1.43
C GLY A 80 -19.71 -6.61 2.17
N ASN A 81 -19.34 -7.24 3.29
CA ASN A 81 -18.18 -6.89 4.12
C ASN A 81 -17.01 -7.87 3.93
N ARG A 82 -17.26 -9.08 3.43
CA ARG A 82 -16.17 -10.04 3.18
C ARG A 82 -15.44 -9.67 1.89
N GLN A 83 -14.35 -8.92 2.06
CA GLN A 83 -13.47 -8.49 0.97
C GLN A 83 -12.31 -9.47 0.81
N MET A 84 -12.18 -10.01 -0.40
CA MET A 84 -11.09 -10.92 -0.76
C MET A 84 -10.50 -10.54 -2.10
N THR A 85 -9.22 -10.79 -2.25
CA THR A 85 -8.54 -10.74 -3.55
C THR A 85 -8.26 -12.16 -3.99
N VAL A 86 -8.60 -12.48 -5.24
CA VAL A 86 -8.48 -13.82 -5.81
C VAL A 86 -7.55 -13.76 -7.01
N ILE A 87 -6.48 -14.54 -6.93
CA ILE A 87 -5.59 -14.85 -8.05
C ILE A 87 -6.07 -16.15 -8.67
N ARG A 88 -6.29 -16.15 -9.98
CA ARG A 88 -6.76 -17.33 -10.75
C ARG A 88 -5.70 -17.76 -11.75
N LYS A 89 -5.87 -18.96 -12.30
CA LYS A 89 -5.04 -19.50 -13.39
C LYS A 89 -3.56 -19.63 -13.01
N VAL A 90 -3.30 -20.03 -11.77
CA VAL A 90 -1.96 -20.39 -11.33
C VAL A 90 -1.67 -21.82 -11.78
N GLU A 91 -0.52 -22.01 -12.42
CA GLU A 91 0.01 -23.30 -12.82
C GLU A 91 1.32 -23.58 -12.06
N GLY A 92 1.63 -24.85 -11.82
CA GLY A 92 2.81 -25.26 -11.04
C GLY A 92 2.57 -25.22 -9.54
N ASP A 93 3.62 -24.92 -8.77
CA ASP A 93 3.61 -24.96 -7.31
C ASP A 93 2.95 -23.71 -6.70
N ILE A 94 1.67 -23.85 -6.33
CA ILE A 94 0.87 -22.76 -5.74
C ILE A 94 1.35 -22.40 -4.33
N TRP A 95 2.00 -23.32 -3.61
CA TRP A 95 2.54 -23.03 -2.28
C TRP A 95 3.73 -22.09 -2.34
N ALA A 96 4.55 -22.19 -3.39
CA ALA A 96 5.61 -21.24 -3.65
C ALA A 96 5.06 -19.84 -3.95
N LEU A 97 3.98 -19.74 -4.75
CA LEU A 97 3.31 -18.45 -4.98
C LEU A 97 2.71 -17.88 -3.68
N GLN A 98 2.11 -18.72 -2.85
CA GLN A 98 1.54 -18.29 -1.58
C GLN A 98 2.61 -17.67 -0.67
N LYS A 99 3.76 -18.33 -0.51
CA LYS A 99 4.87 -17.82 0.32
C LYS A 99 5.38 -16.48 -0.19
N ASP A 100 5.64 -16.38 -1.49
CA ASP A 100 6.10 -15.13 -2.11
C ASP A 100 5.10 -13.98 -1.91
N VAL A 101 3.80 -14.27 -1.96
CA VAL A 101 2.74 -13.29 -1.71
C VAL A 101 2.66 -12.91 -0.23
N GLU A 102 2.81 -13.88 0.68
CA GLU A 102 2.88 -13.62 2.12
C GLU A 102 4.07 -12.71 2.44
N ASP A 103 5.25 -12.98 1.90
CA ASP A 103 6.46 -12.18 2.08
C ASP A 103 6.30 -10.76 1.53
N PHE A 104 5.61 -10.59 0.39
CA PHE A 104 5.31 -9.27 -0.18
C PHE A 104 4.30 -8.47 0.66
N LEU A 105 3.29 -9.14 1.22
CA LEU A 105 2.20 -8.49 1.95
C LEU A 105 2.50 -8.25 3.44
N SER A 106 3.31 -9.11 4.07
CA SER A 106 3.75 -8.97 5.46
C SER A 106 4.26 -7.58 5.84
N PRO A 107 5.16 -6.92 5.08
CA PRO A 107 5.64 -5.57 5.41
C PRO A 107 4.57 -4.50 5.22
N LEU A 108 3.60 -4.69 4.31
CA LEU A 108 2.51 -3.72 4.07
C LEU A 108 1.46 -3.73 5.17
N LEU A 109 1.15 -4.92 5.70
CA LEU A 109 0.11 -5.13 6.71
C LEU A 109 0.64 -5.13 8.15
N GLY A 110 1.94 -5.38 8.33
CA GLY A 110 2.55 -5.66 9.63
C GLY A 110 2.05 -6.96 10.27
N LYS A 111 1.37 -7.82 9.50
CA LYS A 111 0.78 -9.10 9.91
C LYS A 111 0.82 -10.08 8.75
N THR A 112 0.82 -11.37 9.04
CA THR A 112 0.66 -12.40 8.02
C THR A 112 -0.77 -12.34 7.44
N PRO A 113 -0.92 -12.23 6.10
CA PRO A 113 -2.24 -12.22 5.50
C PRO A 113 -2.89 -13.60 5.63
N VAL A 114 -4.22 -13.63 5.80
CA VAL A 114 -4.96 -14.90 5.78
C VAL A 114 -5.16 -15.31 4.32
N THR A 115 -4.46 -16.37 3.93
CA THR A 115 -4.46 -16.95 2.59
C THR A 115 -5.22 -18.28 2.59
N GLN A 116 -5.84 -18.61 1.46
CA GLN A 116 -6.50 -19.88 1.22
C GLN A 116 -6.12 -20.37 -0.18
N VAL A 117 -5.42 -21.50 -0.22
CA VAL A 117 -5.01 -22.17 -1.45
C VAL A 117 -6.07 -23.17 -1.89
N ASN A 118 -6.34 -23.21 -3.18
CA ASN A 118 -7.06 -24.30 -3.82
C ASN A 118 -6.21 -24.80 -5.00
N GLU A 119 -5.59 -25.96 -4.80
CA GLU A 119 -4.72 -26.60 -5.78
C GLU A 119 -5.49 -27.09 -7.01
N VAL A 120 -6.67 -27.67 -6.80
CA VAL A 120 -7.48 -28.28 -7.87
C VAL A 120 -7.89 -27.24 -8.90
N THR A 121 -8.30 -26.06 -8.45
CA THR A 121 -8.72 -24.98 -9.36
C THR A 121 -7.61 -24.01 -9.73
N GLY A 122 -6.41 -24.14 -9.15
CA GLY A 122 -5.31 -23.19 -9.34
C GLY A 122 -5.68 -21.77 -8.90
N THR A 123 -6.30 -21.63 -7.73
CA THR A 123 -6.74 -20.32 -7.20
C THR A 123 -6.17 -20.05 -5.83
N LEU A 124 -5.65 -18.84 -5.64
CA LEU A 124 -5.20 -18.31 -4.35
C LEU A 124 -6.15 -17.20 -3.92
N ARG A 125 -6.75 -17.35 -2.73
CA ARG A 125 -7.64 -16.34 -2.13
C ARG A 125 -6.92 -15.68 -0.96
N ILE A 126 -7.00 -14.37 -0.89
CA ILE A 126 -6.33 -13.55 0.13
C ILE A 126 -7.38 -12.66 0.77
N LYS A 127 -7.40 -12.57 2.10
CA LYS A 127 -8.32 -11.69 2.82
C LYS A 127 -7.84 -10.24 2.73
N GLY A 128 -8.65 -9.36 2.15
CA GLY A 128 -8.34 -7.93 1.98
C GLY A 128 -8.34 -7.48 0.51
N TYR A 129 -8.12 -6.18 0.30
CA TYR A 129 -7.99 -5.58 -1.02
C TYR A 129 -6.51 -5.32 -1.32
N PHE A 130 -5.96 -6.11 -2.24
CA PHE A 130 -4.58 -5.96 -2.70
C PHE A 130 -4.50 -6.08 -4.22
N ASP A 131 -5.55 -5.65 -4.93
CA ASP A 131 -5.67 -5.90 -6.36
C ASP A 131 -4.66 -5.12 -7.19
N GLN A 132 -4.36 -3.88 -6.81
CA GLN A 132 -3.44 -3.03 -7.55
C GLN A 132 -2.00 -3.43 -7.25
N GLU A 133 -1.71 -3.70 -5.97
CA GLU A 133 -0.42 -4.13 -5.47
C GLU A 133 -0.02 -5.47 -6.09
N LEU A 134 -0.93 -6.45 -6.11
CA LEU A 134 -0.66 -7.76 -6.71
C LEU A 134 -0.56 -7.69 -8.24
N LYS A 135 -1.33 -6.81 -8.89
CA LYS A 135 -1.17 -6.60 -10.34
C LYS A 135 0.18 -6.01 -10.68
N ALA A 136 0.61 -4.98 -9.95
CA ALA A 136 1.91 -4.35 -10.14
C ALA A 136 3.04 -5.36 -9.89
N TRP A 137 2.96 -6.12 -8.80
CA TRP A 137 3.95 -7.13 -8.46
C TRP A 137 4.04 -8.27 -9.49
N LEU A 138 2.91 -8.77 -9.99
CA LEU A 138 2.91 -9.80 -11.04
C LEU A 138 3.44 -9.25 -12.38
N LEU A 139 3.19 -7.97 -12.67
CA LEU A 139 3.76 -7.27 -13.83
C LEU A 139 5.28 -7.13 -13.72
N GLU A 140 5.79 -6.75 -12.54
CA GLU A 140 7.23 -6.65 -12.28
C GLU A 140 7.95 -8.00 -12.44
N LYS A 141 7.28 -9.10 -12.08
CA LYS A 141 7.79 -10.46 -12.32
C LYS A 141 7.70 -10.91 -13.78
N GLY A 142 6.95 -10.20 -14.64
CA GLY A 142 6.85 -10.47 -16.07
C GLY A 142 5.86 -11.56 -16.48
N PHE A 143 4.88 -11.89 -15.62
CA PHE A 143 3.80 -12.84 -15.92
C PHE A 143 2.72 -12.26 -16.81
#